data_AF-A0A7L5DYU0-F1
#
_entry.id   AF-A0A7L5DYU0-F1
#
_cell.length_a   1.000
_cell.length_b   1.000
_cell.length_c   1.000
_cell.angle_alpha   90.00
_cell.angle_beta   90.00
_cell.angle_gamma   90.00
#
_symmetry.space_group_name_H-M   'P 1'
#
loop_
_entity.id
_entity.type
_entity.pdbx_description
1 polymer ?
#
loop_
_entity_poly.entity_id
_entity_poly.type
_entity_poly.pdbx_seq_one_letter_code
_entity_poly.pdbx_strand_id
1 'polypeptide(L)'
;MNHLLQNSIFQGVISGLISSSIFLLILYSLKPRIVLSDKISCHYVNWMGKDRRMYNFKVINKSPFFKLYDVKVTAYICRQLPNTNGNDIHRTVIKFLGSETRTLAKFNRKHYLQNILQGDKSLTTRTDYAAQFSTEENIKNAFQNDKFIICEVMAKHSLTGFAKVVQVIYLHSTKVVDGRFYTGNSCKIIETSPENKTIIP
;
A
#
# COMPACT_ATOMS: atom_id res chain seq x y z
N MET A 1 -12.77 23.47 45.64
CA MET A 1 -12.22 23.19 44.29
C MET A 1 -11.08 24.13 43.90
N ASN A 2 -11.12 25.42 44.26
CA ASN A 2 -10.05 26.38 43.92
C ASN A 2 -8.72 26.19 44.68
N HIS A 3 -8.72 25.60 45.89
CA HIS A 3 -7.50 25.37 46.66
C HIS A 3 -6.61 24.24 46.12
N LEU A 4 -7.20 23.25 45.42
CA LEU A 4 -6.43 22.17 44.78
C LEU A 4 -5.66 22.68 43.55
N LEU A 5 -6.17 23.72 42.88
CA LEU A 5 -5.51 24.35 41.74
C LEU A 5 -4.33 25.26 42.13
N GLN A 6 -4.17 25.63 43.40
CA GLN A 6 -3.05 26.47 43.89
C GLN A 6 -1.87 25.67 44.44
N ASN A 7 -2.00 24.35 44.60
CA ASN A 7 -0.88 23.52 45.02
C ASN A 7 0.07 23.31 43.83
N SER A 8 1.26 23.90 43.90
CA SER A 8 2.31 23.83 42.89
C SER A 8 2.64 22.39 42.45
N ILE A 9 2.52 21.43 43.37
CA ILE A 9 2.69 19.99 43.09
C ILE A 9 1.60 19.47 42.13
N PHE A 10 0.33 19.82 42.38
CA PHE A 10 -0.79 19.38 41.56
C PHE A 10 -0.73 19.99 40.15
N GLN A 11 -0.35 21.27 40.05
CA GLN A 11 -0.08 21.93 38.77
C GLN A 11 1.06 21.25 38.01
N GLY A 12 2.14 20.88 38.70
CA GLY A 12 3.28 20.15 38.12
C GLY A 12 2.87 18.79 37.55
N VAL A 13 2.07 18.01 38.28
CA VAL A 13 1.57 16.71 37.82
C VAL A 13 0.67 16.85 36.60
N ILE A 14 -0.28 17.79 36.61
CA ILE A 14 -1.16 18.03 35.45
C ILE A 14 -0.36 18.48 34.23
N SER A 15 0.57 19.42 34.40
CA SER A 15 1.44 19.89 33.32
C SER A 15 2.26 18.74 32.71
N GLY A 16 2.83 17.88 33.56
CA GLY A 16 3.56 16.68 33.14
C GLY A 16 2.70 15.70 32.34
N LEU A 17 1.46 15.44 32.78
CA LEU A 17 0.51 14.58 32.08
C LEU A 17 0.10 15.18 30.72
N ILE A 18 -0.18 16.48 30.66
CA ILE A 18 -0.54 17.17 29.41
C ILE A 18 0.64 17.11 28.43
N SER A 19 1.85 17.46 28.88
CA SER A 19 3.06 17.45 28.06
C SER A 19 3.32 16.06 27.48
N SER A 20 3.25 15.02 28.32
CA SER A 20 3.43 13.63 27.91
C SER A 20 2.36 13.17 26.92
N SER A 21 1.09 13.58 27.12
CA SER A 21 -0.01 13.29 26.20
C SER A 21 0.21 13.93 24.83
N ILE A 22 0.61 15.21 24.79
CA ILE A 22 0.94 15.92 23.54
C ILE A 22 2.09 15.22 22.83
N PHE A 23 3.15 14.86 23.56
CA PHE A 23 4.29 14.17 23.00
C PHE A 23 3.91 12.81 22.37
N LEU A 24 3.10 12.01 23.06
CA LEU A 24 2.60 10.74 22.54
C LEU A 24 1.73 10.92 21.29
N LEU A 25 0.89 11.95 21.25
CA LEU A 25 0.08 12.28 20.06
C LEU A 25 0.96 12.64 18.87
N ILE A 26 2.03 13.41 19.09
CA ILE A 26 3.01 13.74 18.05
C ILE A 26 3.69 12.46 17.54
N LEU A 27 4.20 11.59 18.43
CA LEU A 27 4.82 10.33 18.02
C LEU A 27 3.86 9.42 17.25
N TYR A 28 2.61 9.32 17.69
CA TYR A 28 1.59 8.55 17.00
C TYR A 28 1.32 9.09 15.59
N SER A 29 1.34 10.43 15.41
CA SER A 29 1.14 11.08 14.11
C SER A 29 2.28 10.81 13.11
N LEU A 30 3.49 10.51 13.62
CA LEU A 30 4.69 10.22 12.82
C LEU A 30 4.74 8.76 12.34
N LYS A 31 3.80 7.89 12.73
CA LYS A 31 3.78 6.51 12.25
C LYS A 31 3.37 6.46 10.76
N PRO A 32 4.15 5.81 9.87
CA PRO A 32 3.77 5.63 8.48
C PRO A 32 2.36 5.06 8.28
N ARG A 33 1.59 5.66 7.37
CA ARG A 33 0.27 5.18 6.97
C ARG A 33 0.34 4.73 5.52
N ILE A 34 0.37 3.42 5.32
CA ILE A 34 0.50 2.76 4.02
C ILE A 34 -0.75 1.93 3.78
N VAL A 35 -1.26 1.98 2.56
CA VAL A 35 -2.32 1.10 2.09
C VAL A 35 -1.78 0.29 0.93
N LEU A 36 -1.89 -1.03 1.03
CA LEU A 36 -1.68 -1.99 -0.05
C LEU A 36 -3.06 -2.41 -0.57
N SER A 37 -3.22 -2.57 -1.89
CA SER A 37 -4.47 -3.02 -2.49
C SER A 37 -4.88 -4.40 -1.99
N ASP A 38 -6.18 -4.61 -1.78
CA ASP A 38 -6.77 -5.91 -1.41
C ASP A 38 -7.04 -6.81 -2.63
N LYS A 39 -6.91 -6.23 -3.83
CA LYS A 39 -7.05 -6.85 -5.14
C LYS A 39 -5.79 -6.64 -5.97
N ILE A 40 -5.62 -7.47 -6.99
CA ILE A 40 -4.57 -7.40 -7.99
C ILE A 40 -5.25 -7.03 -9.31
N SER A 41 -4.81 -5.94 -9.95
CA SER A 41 -5.36 -5.58 -11.26
C SER A 41 -4.67 -6.36 -12.37
N CYS A 42 -5.42 -6.72 -13.41
CA CYS A 42 -4.94 -7.48 -14.56
C CYS A 42 -5.39 -6.79 -15.86
N HIS A 43 -4.46 -6.44 -16.74
CA HIS A 43 -4.83 -5.89 -18.05
C HIS A 43 -3.81 -6.28 -19.12
N TYR A 44 -4.22 -6.20 -20.38
CA TYR A 44 -3.32 -6.39 -21.50
C TYR A 44 -2.58 -5.09 -21.81
N VAL A 45 -1.27 -5.20 -22.01
CA VAL A 45 -0.40 -4.14 -22.53
C VAL A 45 0.19 -4.62 -23.84
N ASN A 46 0.25 -3.74 -24.83
CA ASN A 46 0.96 -4.05 -26.06
C ASN A 46 2.41 -3.58 -25.89
N TRP A 47 3.33 -4.54 -25.82
CA TRP A 47 4.76 -4.28 -25.73
C TRP A 47 5.43 -4.82 -26.98
N MET A 48 6.02 -3.94 -27.80
CA MET A 48 6.68 -4.29 -29.06
C MET A 48 5.81 -5.18 -29.98
N GLY A 49 4.52 -4.84 -30.13
CA GLY A 49 3.59 -5.57 -31.01
C GLY A 49 3.07 -6.88 -30.42
N LYS A 50 3.46 -7.27 -29.20
CA LYS A 50 2.93 -8.45 -28.50
C LYS A 50 2.04 -8.03 -27.35
N ASP A 51 0.83 -8.58 -27.32
CA ASP A 51 -0.08 -8.42 -26.19
C ASP A 51 0.40 -9.28 -25.02
N ARG A 52 0.81 -8.64 -23.93
CA ARG A 52 1.22 -9.27 -22.68
C ARG A 52 0.21 -8.98 -21.60
N ARG A 53 -0.05 -9.97 -20.73
CA ARG A 53 -0.88 -9.76 -19.55
C ARG A 53 -0.02 -9.20 -18.43
N MET A 54 -0.41 -8.03 -17.93
CA MET A 54 0.26 -7.32 -16.85
C MET A 54 -0.56 -7.40 -15.58
N TYR A 55 0.07 -7.81 -14.49
CA TYR A 55 -0.53 -7.82 -13.16
C TYR A 55 0.07 -6.70 -12.31
N ASN A 56 -0.76 -5.98 -11.56
CA ASN A 56 -0.28 -4.86 -10.76
C ASN A 56 -0.75 -4.97 -9.31
N PHE A 57 0.13 -4.56 -8.41
CA PHE A 57 -0.10 -4.35 -7.00
C PHE A 57 0.02 -2.85 -6.71
N LYS A 58 -0.94 -2.28 -5.99
CA LYS A 58 -0.94 -0.83 -5.74
C LYS A 58 -0.63 -0.52 -4.30
N VAL A 59 0.30 0.41 -4.12
CA VAL A 59 0.70 0.95 -2.82
C VAL A 59 0.38 2.44 -2.78
N ILE A 60 -0.20 2.90 -1.67
CA ILE A 60 -0.56 4.29 -1.45
C ILE A 60 0.01 4.75 -0.11
N ASN A 61 0.78 5.83 -0.13
CA ASN A 61 1.13 6.60 1.06
C ASN A 61 -0.06 7.47 1.47
N LYS A 62 -0.67 7.16 2.62
CA LYS A 62 -1.73 7.94 3.26
C LYS A 62 -1.18 8.86 4.36
N SER A 63 0.14 8.97 4.49
CA SER A 63 0.78 9.82 5.49
C SER A 63 0.68 11.29 5.05
N PRO A 64 0.01 12.17 5.82
CA PRO A 64 -0.31 13.52 5.34
C PRO A 64 0.85 14.52 5.46
N PHE A 65 1.87 14.22 6.26
CA PHE A 65 2.93 15.18 6.59
C PHE A 65 4.29 14.83 6.01
N PHE A 66 4.53 13.57 5.65
CA PHE A 66 5.85 13.09 5.27
C PHE A 66 5.81 12.14 4.07
N LYS A 67 6.93 12.14 3.34
CA LYS A 67 7.22 11.17 2.28
C LYS A 67 7.72 9.87 2.89
N LEU A 68 7.47 8.78 2.17
CA LEU A 68 8.01 7.48 2.51
C LEU A 68 9.23 7.20 1.64
N TYR A 69 10.30 6.76 2.26
CA TYR A 69 11.50 6.28 1.60
C TYR A 69 11.63 4.78 1.74
N ASP A 70 12.47 4.20 0.87
CA ASP A 70 12.72 2.77 0.80
C ASP A 70 11.42 1.96 0.79
N VAL A 71 10.42 2.41 0.02
CA VAL A 71 9.18 1.65 -0.13
C VAL A 71 9.50 0.42 -0.95
N LYS A 72 9.75 -0.69 -0.25
CA LYS A 72 10.07 -1.99 -0.82
C LYS A 72 8.81 -2.83 -0.84
N VAL A 73 8.50 -3.39 -2.01
CA VAL A 73 7.39 -4.32 -2.18
C VAL A 73 7.94 -5.68 -2.52
N THR A 74 7.48 -6.70 -1.83
CA THR A 74 7.85 -8.08 -2.11
C THR A 74 6.59 -8.93 -2.09
N ALA A 75 6.44 -9.78 -3.11
CA ALA A 75 5.33 -10.70 -3.18
C ALA A 75 5.83 -12.13 -3.35
N TYR A 76 5.08 -13.07 -2.78
CA TYR A 76 5.44 -14.48 -2.71
C TYR A 76 4.26 -15.35 -3.10
N ILE A 77 4.50 -16.33 -3.96
CA ILE A 77 3.62 -17.48 -4.13
C ILE A 77 3.92 -18.44 -2.98
N CYS A 78 2.91 -18.72 -2.18
CA CYS A 78 3.01 -19.53 -0.97
C CYS A 78 2.27 -20.85 -1.15
N ARG A 79 2.85 -21.95 -0.66
CA ARG A 79 2.20 -23.26 -0.57
C ARG A 79 2.40 -23.83 0.83
N GLN A 80 1.34 -24.34 1.44
CA GLN A 80 1.47 -25.09 2.69
C GLN A 80 2.07 -26.47 2.41
N LEU A 81 3.11 -26.83 3.15
CA LEU A 81 3.71 -28.14 3.14
C LEU A 81 3.37 -28.83 4.47
N PRO A 82 2.73 -30.01 4.44
CA PRO A 82 2.57 -30.79 5.65
C PRO A 82 3.96 -31.25 6.12
N ASN A 83 4.29 -31.00 7.37
CA ASN A 83 5.50 -31.48 8.03
C ASN A 83 5.10 -32.20 9.32
N THR A 84 5.91 -33.17 9.76
CA THR A 84 5.66 -33.98 10.97
C THR A 84 5.55 -33.13 12.24
N ASN A 85 6.08 -31.90 12.24
CA ASN A 85 6.08 -30.96 13.36
C ASN A 85 5.17 -29.73 13.16
N GLY A 86 4.30 -29.72 12.14
CA GLY A 86 3.37 -28.62 11.85
C GLY A 86 3.30 -28.25 10.37
N ASN A 87 2.60 -27.16 10.04
CA ASN A 87 2.52 -26.66 8.67
C ASN A 87 3.68 -25.72 8.38
N ASP A 88 4.47 -26.02 7.35
CA ASP A 88 5.48 -25.10 6.82
C ASP A 88 4.94 -24.36 5.58
N ILE A 89 5.46 -23.16 5.30
CA ILE A 89 5.07 -22.37 4.13
C ILE A 89 6.27 -22.20 3.23
N HIS A 90 6.25 -22.93 2.10
CA HIS A 90 7.20 -22.71 1.03
C HIS A 90 6.86 -21.43 0.27
N ARG A 91 7.84 -20.54 0.09
CA ARG A 91 7.68 -19.23 -0.55
C ARG A 91 8.52 -19.11 -1.82
N THR A 92 7.90 -18.73 -2.93
CA THR A 92 8.57 -18.42 -4.19
C THR A 92 8.36 -16.94 -4.51
N VAL A 93 9.44 -16.18 -4.70
CA VAL A 93 9.38 -14.73 -4.96
C VAL A 93 8.79 -14.45 -6.34
N ILE A 94 7.85 -13.50 -6.41
CA ILE A 94 7.32 -12.92 -7.65
C ILE A 94 8.22 -11.74 -8.03
N LYS A 95 8.76 -11.76 -9.25
CA LYS A 95 9.63 -10.70 -9.76
C LYS A 95 8.78 -9.55 -10.30
N PHE A 96 9.08 -8.34 -9.82
CA PHE A 96 8.49 -7.11 -10.35
C PHE A 96 9.33 -6.53 -11.49
N LEU A 97 8.66 -5.80 -12.38
CA LEU A 97 9.29 -5.03 -13.43
C LEU A 97 9.83 -3.72 -12.88
N GLY A 98 11.09 -3.40 -13.21
CA GLY A 98 11.79 -2.20 -12.76
C GLY A 98 12.27 -2.30 -11.32
N SER A 99 12.40 -1.15 -10.65
CA SER A 99 12.90 -1.10 -9.27
C SER A 99 11.85 -1.56 -8.26
N GLU A 100 12.26 -2.50 -7.39
CA GLU A 100 11.48 -2.98 -6.24
C GLU A 100 11.36 -1.93 -5.12
N THR A 101 12.17 -0.87 -5.19
CA THR A 101 12.21 0.20 -4.20
C THR A 101 11.79 1.54 -4.81
N ARG A 102 10.85 2.23 -4.17
CA ARG A 102 10.40 3.57 -4.60
C ARG A 102 10.35 4.55 -3.44
N THR A 103 10.36 5.84 -3.78
CA THR A 103 10.01 6.92 -2.87
C THR A 103 8.57 7.35 -3.18
N LEU A 104 7.72 7.46 -2.16
CA LEU A 104 6.35 7.95 -2.31
C LEU A 104 6.21 9.31 -1.65
N ALA A 105 5.67 10.28 -2.38
CA ALA A 105 5.40 11.61 -1.86
C ALA A 105 4.39 11.57 -0.70
N LYS A 106 4.31 12.67 0.07
CA LYS A 106 3.30 12.82 1.12
C LYS A 106 1.89 12.83 0.52
N PHE A 107 0.93 12.33 1.28
CA PHE A 107 -0.45 12.28 0.83
C PHE A 107 -1.02 13.68 0.54
N ASN A 108 -1.58 13.87 -0.65
CA ASN A 108 -2.26 15.12 -0.98
C ASN A 108 -3.64 15.18 -0.32
N ARG A 109 -3.76 16.02 0.72
CA ARG A 109 -4.99 16.15 1.52
C ARG A 109 -6.21 16.55 0.70
N LYS A 110 -6.04 17.29 -0.40
CA LYS A 110 -7.16 17.64 -1.30
C LYS A 110 -7.88 16.40 -1.84
N HIS A 111 -7.18 15.27 -1.88
CA HIS A 111 -7.70 14.01 -2.41
C HIS A 111 -8.44 13.16 -1.36
N TYR A 112 -8.57 13.61 -0.10
CA TYR A 112 -9.31 12.86 0.93
C TYR A 112 -10.78 12.65 0.53
N LEU A 113 -11.44 13.70 0.05
CA LEU A 113 -12.87 13.69 -0.30
C LEU A 113 -13.11 13.63 -1.82
N GLN A 114 -12.06 13.65 -2.62
CA GLN A 114 -12.19 13.78 -4.07
C GLN A 114 -12.87 12.58 -4.72
N ASN A 115 -12.69 11.37 -4.19
CA ASN A 115 -13.40 10.19 -4.68
C ASN A 115 -14.92 10.31 -4.48
N ILE A 116 -15.37 11.01 -3.43
CA ILE A 116 -16.79 11.23 -3.14
C ILE A 116 -17.35 12.33 -4.05
N LEU A 117 -16.57 13.41 -4.24
CA LEU A 117 -17.03 14.61 -4.97
C LEU A 117 -16.89 14.51 -6.51
N GLN A 118 -15.91 13.76 -7.02
CA GLN A 118 -15.59 13.71 -8.44
C GLN A 118 -15.81 12.34 -9.09
N GLY A 119 -16.24 11.32 -8.32
CA GLY A 119 -16.49 9.97 -8.81
C GLY A 119 -15.26 9.34 -9.46
N ASP A 120 -15.44 8.73 -10.63
CA ASP A 120 -14.41 8.02 -11.40
C ASP A 120 -13.63 8.92 -12.39
N LYS A 121 -13.63 10.24 -12.20
CA LYS A 121 -12.83 11.16 -13.03
C LYS A 121 -11.36 11.17 -12.62
N SER A 122 -10.47 10.88 -13.56
CA SER A 122 -9.02 10.90 -13.33
C SER A 122 -8.57 12.18 -12.62
N LEU A 123 -7.70 12.01 -11.62
CA LEU A 123 -7.19 13.10 -10.80
C LEU A 123 -6.32 14.02 -11.66
N THR A 124 -6.66 15.32 -11.71
CA THR A 124 -5.92 16.34 -12.46
C THR A 124 -4.63 16.78 -11.77
N THR A 125 -4.51 16.49 -10.49
CA THR A 125 -3.40 16.87 -9.60
C THR A 125 -2.43 15.71 -9.36
N ARG A 126 -1.18 16.03 -8.98
CA ARG A 126 -0.11 15.04 -8.77
C ARG A 126 -0.52 13.88 -7.85
N THR A 127 -0.16 12.66 -8.25
CA THR A 127 -0.48 11.40 -7.56
C THR A 127 0.74 10.56 -7.19
N ASP A 128 1.90 11.21 -7.06
CA ASP A 128 3.20 10.64 -6.68
C ASP A 128 3.28 10.06 -5.25
N TYR A 129 2.19 10.18 -4.48
CA TYR A 129 2.00 9.45 -3.23
C TYR A 129 1.48 8.01 -3.43
N ALA A 130 1.20 7.59 -4.67
CA ALA A 130 0.78 6.24 -5.02
C ALA A 130 1.67 5.64 -6.12
N ALA A 131 1.92 4.34 -6.05
CA ALA A 131 2.67 3.62 -7.07
C ALA A 131 2.08 2.24 -7.36
N GLN A 132 2.34 1.75 -8.56
CA GLN A 132 2.02 0.39 -8.99
C GLN A 132 3.31 -0.40 -9.19
N PHE A 133 3.29 -1.64 -8.73
CA PHE A 133 4.36 -2.62 -8.90
C PHE A 133 3.81 -3.72 -9.81
N SER A 134 4.45 -3.87 -10.97
CA SER A 134 3.91 -4.62 -12.10
C SER A 134 4.70 -5.90 -12.31
N THR A 135 4.06 -6.98 -12.73
CA THR A 135 4.71 -8.26 -13.07
C THR A 135 4.03 -8.91 -14.27
N GLU A 136 4.83 -9.60 -15.09
CA GLU A 136 4.36 -10.43 -16.22
C GLU A 136 4.19 -11.90 -15.83
N GLU A 137 4.59 -12.29 -14.61
CA GLU A 137 4.39 -13.65 -14.14
C GLU A 137 2.91 -14.00 -14.13
N ASN A 138 2.57 -15.25 -14.46
CA ASN A 138 1.16 -15.66 -14.54
C ASN A 138 0.54 -15.82 -13.14
N ILE A 139 0.08 -14.70 -12.58
CA ILE A 139 -0.52 -14.62 -11.25
C ILE A 139 -1.79 -15.46 -11.13
N LYS A 140 -2.60 -15.64 -12.19
CA LYS A 140 -3.79 -16.51 -12.11
C LYS A 140 -3.42 -17.97 -11.82
N ASN A 141 -2.32 -18.47 -12.39
CA ASN A 141 -1.83 -19.83 -12.12
C ASN A 141 -1.23 -19.97 -10.71
N ALA A 142 -0.80 -18.87 -10.09
CA ALA A 142 -0.25 -18.87 -8.74
C ALA A 142 -1.27 -19.19 -7.63
N PHE A 143 -2.57 -19.29 -7.97
CA PHE A 143 -3.63 -19.72 -7.06
C PHE A 143 -4.05 -21.19 -7.22
N GLN A 144 -3.42 -21.94 -8.13
CA GLN A 144 -3.71 -23.36 -8.33
C GLN A 144 -3.01 -24.22 -7.27
N ASN A 145 -3.57 -25.42 -6.99
CA ASN A 145 -2.97 -26.41 -6.09
C ASN A 145 -2.72 -25.89 -4.67
N ASP A 146 -3.75 -25.28 -4.06
CA ASP A 146 -3.75 -24.72 -2.70
C ASP A 146 -2.66 -23.67 -2.46
N LYS A 147 -2.24 -22.99 -3.54
CA LYS A 147 -1.32 -21.86 -3.46
C LYS A 147 -2.08 -20.56 -3.26
N PHE A 148 -1.42 -19.64 -2.57
CA PHE A 148 -1.93 -18.30 -2.31
C PHE A 148 -0.80 -17.28 -2.41
N ILE A 149 -1.12 -15.99 -2.45
CA ILE A 149 -0.11 -14.95 -2.59
C ILE A 149 -0.05 -14.13 -1.31
N ILE A 150 1.15 -13.88 -0.81
CA ILE A 150 1.41 -12.89 0.22
C ILE A 150 2.13 -11.72 -0.44
N CYS A 151 1.65 -10.50 -0.24
CA CYS A 151 2.36 -9.29 -0.64
C CYS A 151 2.64 -8.42 0.58
N GLU A 152 3.88 -7.99 0.69
CA GLU A 152 4.41 -7.22 1.80
C GLU A 152 4.98 -5.92 1.28
N VAL A 153 4.67 -4.84 2.01
CA VAL A 153 5.21 -3.52 1.78
C VAL A 153 5.92 -3.08 3.04
N MET A 154 7.21 -2.85 2.93
CA MET A 154 8.00 -2.18 3.96
C MET A 154 8.24 -0.75 3.50
N ALA A 155 8.04 0.22 4.39
CA ALA A 155 8.47 1.59 4.13
C ALA A 155 9.00 2.26 5.39
N LYS A 156 9.90 3.23 5.20
CA LYS A 156 10.50 4.02 6.27
C LYS A 156 10.02 5.45 6.24
N HIS A 157 9.82 6.02 7.43
CA HIS A 157 9.58 7.43 7.63
C HIS A 157 10.86 8.23 7.33
N SER A 158 10.74 9.32 6.58
CA SER A 158 11.90 10.12 6.13
C SER A 158 12.73 10.76 7.24
N LEU A 159 12.08 11.23 8.31
CA LEU A 159 12.73 11.95 9.42
C LEU A 159 13.12 11.03 10.59
N THR A 160 12.17 10.24 11.11
CA THR A 160 12.36 9.43 12.32
C THR A 160 12.98 8.05 12.07
N GLY A 161 13.06 7.59 10.81
CA GLY A 161 13.49 6.23 10.49
C GLY A 161 12.48 5.12 10.87
N PHE A 162 11.33 5.47 11.44
CA PHE A 162 10.30 4.49 11.79
C PHE A 162 9.87 3.69 10.57
N ALA A 163 9.97 2.37 10.67
CA ALA A 163 9.51 1.46 9.64
C ALA A 163 8.08 1.00 9.91
N LYS A 164 7.33 0.75 8.84
CA LYS A 164 6.09 0.00 8.90
C LYS A 164 6.10 -1.08 7.83
N VAL A 165 5.68 -2.27 8.24
CA VAL A 165 5.38 -3.38 7.33
C VAL A 165 3.87 -3.54 7.27
N VAL A 166 3.33 -3.64 6.05
CA VAL A 166 1.93 -3.97 5.78
C VAL A 166 1.92 -5.21 4.91
N GLN A 167 1.10 -6.18 5.29
CA GLN A 167 0.93 -7.43 4.56
C GLN A 167 -0.52 -7.58 4.11
N VAL A 168 -0.71 -8.07 2.88
CA VAL A 168 -2.00 -8.52 2.36
C VAL A 168 -1.84 -9.95 1.84
N ILE A 169 -2.78 -10.80 2.24
CA ILE A 169 -2.86 -12.20 1.80
C ILE A 169 -4.00 -12.32 0.79
N TYR A 170 -3.67 -12.76 -0.42
CA TYR A 170 -4.65 -13.07 -1.47
C TYR A 170 -4.84 -14.58 -1.50
N LEU A 171 -6.02 -15.05 -1.07
CA LEU A 171 -6.32 -16.47 -0.94
C LEU A 171 -6.82 -17.13 -2.22
N HIS A 172 -7.47 -16.35 -3.10
CA HIS A 172 -8.18 -16.90 -4.26
C HIS A 172 -7.95 -16.05 -5.51
N SER A 173 -8.09 -16.68 -6.68
CA SER A 173 -8.01 -16.03 -7.99
C SER A 173 -9.04 -14.91 -8.19
N THR A 174 -10.14 -14.91 -7.42
CA THR A 174 -11.13 -13.82 -7.38
C THR A 174 -10.55 -12.49 -6.91
N LYS A 175 -9.38 -12.49 -6.28
CA LYS A 175 -8.63 -11.27 -5.95
C LYS A 175 -7.95 -10.65 -7.18
N VAL A 176 -7.82 -11.38 -8.28
CA VAL A 176 -7.33 -10.86 -9.55
C VAL A 176 -8.52 -10.35 -10.35
N VAL A 177 -8.56 -9.05 -10.61
CA VAL A 177 -9.66 -8.38 -11.31
C VAL A 177 -9.15 -7.76 -12.60
N ASP A 178 -9.86 -8.01 -13.70
CA ASP A 178 -9.52 -7.45 -14.99
C ASP A 178 -9.82 -5.92 -14.99
N GLY A 179 -8.87 -5.13 -15.50
CA GLY A 179 -8.90 -3.68 -15.48
C GLY A 179 -7.61 -3.04 -14.96
N ARG A 180 -7.67 -1.72 -14.73
CA ARG A 180 -6.56 -0.92 -14.21
C ARG A 180 -6.94 -0.31 -12.88
N PHE A 181 -5.95 -0.13 -12.00
CA PHE A 181 -6.20 0.66 -10.81
C PHE A 181 -6.57 2.09 -11.17
N TYR A 182 -7.59 2.59 -10.49
CA TYR A 182 -7.92 4.00 -10.46
C TYR A 182 -6.72 4.83 -10.01
N THR A 183 -6.51 6.01 -10.56
CA THR A 183 -5.33 6.83 -10.27
C THR A 183 -5.34 7.34 -8.81
N GLY A 184 -4.16 7.45 -8.19
CA GLY A 184 -3.99 8.12 -6.89
C GLY A 184 -4.61 7.41 -5.69
N ASN A 185 -5.60 8.02 -5.03
CA ASN A 185 -5.99 7.75 -3.63
C ASN A 185 -6.88 6.49 -3.40
N SER A 186 -7.24 5.77 -4.46
CA SER A 186 -8.12 4.60 -4.40
C SER A 186 -7.44 3.32 -4.87
N CYS A 187 -7.77 2.19 -4.25
CA CYS A 187 -7.40 0.86 -4.76
C CYS A 187 -8.52 0.26 -5.64
N LYS A 188 -9.54 1.03 -6.01
CA LYS A 188 -10.58 0.61 -6.95
C LYS A 188 -9.95 0.25 -8.30
N ILE A 189 -10.45 -0.82 -8.92
CA ILE A 189 -10.08 -1.23 -10.27
C ILE A 189 -11.23 -0.81 -11.18
N ILE A 190 -10.89 -0.13 -12.27
CA ILE A 190 -11.81 0.32 -13.31
C ILE A 190 -11.59 -0.53 -14.56
N GLU A 191 -12.69 -0.86 -15.25
CA GLU A 191 -12.63 -1.58 -16.51
C GLU A 191 -11.87 -0.76 -17.56
N THR A 192 -11.07 -1.44 -18.36
CA THR A 192 -10.33 -0.80 -19.44
C THR A 192 -11.12 -1.02 -20.72
N SER A 193 -11.67 0.05 -21.30
CA SER A 193 -12.31 -0.03 -22.62
C SER A 193 -11.28 -0.53 -23.67
N PRO A 194 -11.67 -1.38 -24.64
CA PRO A 194 -10.74 -1.99 -25.60
C PRO A 194 -9.86 -0.99 -26.38
N GLU A 195 -10.34 0.24 -26.55
CA GLU A 195 -9.67 1.33 -27.26
C GLU A 195 -8.48 1.93 -26.48
N ASN A 196 -8.34 1.63 -25.18
CA ASN A 196 -7.31 2.18 -24.30
C ASN A 196 -6.18 1.19 -23.98
N LYS A 197 -5.72 0.38 -24.96
CA LYS A 197 -4.50 -0.42 -24.77
C LYS A 197 -3.32 0.52 -24.53
N THR A 198 -2.61 0.34 -23.41
CA THR A 198 -1.37 1.10 -23.17
C THR A 198 -0.33 0.55 -24.12
N ILE A 199 0.08 1.38 -25.07
CA ILE A 199 1.25 1.14 -25.91
C ILE A 199 2.44 1.60 -25.08
N ILE A 200 3.31 0.68 -24.70
CA ILE A 200 4.57 1.04 -24.06
C ILE A 200 5.64 0.95 -25.15
N PRO A 201 6.28 2.08 -25.53
CA PRO A 201 7.29 2.12 -26.57
C PRO A 201 8.55 1.35 -26.21
#